data_AF-A0A940T349-F1
#
_entry.id   AF-A0A940T349-F1
#
_cell.length_a   1.000
_cell.length_b   1.000
_cell.length_c   1.000
_cell.angle_alpha   90.00
_cell.angle_beta   90.00
_cell.angle_gamma   90.00
#
_symmetry.space_group_name_H-M   'P 1'
#
loop_
_entity.id
_entity.type
_entity.pdbx_description
1 polymer ?
#
loop_
_entity_poly.entity_id
_entity_poly.type
_entity_poly.pdbx_seq_one_letter_code
_entity_poly.pdbx_strand_id
1 'polypeptide(L)'
;MLGQILSFLLDLLLSGNKKSGKGTRSNQGDTPSARSRRGGGPQPRLRAQPGNGRAQAPQSTSQSRNNSTNTGSRDGVESPGQYGPGATRELTAAEIAQLTPSYDPNPDGDPDPGEIVWTWVPYAENDGRGKDRPVLIIARIGNGATAGCYLSTKEHRGFISIGSGAWDAQGRESFLSPERVLRITNDGMRREGHVLDAAPFSRAVAQLARAQPLRGQR
;
A
#
# COMPACT_ATOMS: atom_id res chain seq x y z
N MET A 1 9.57 38.43 -0.19
CA MET A 1 8.99 37.68 0.94
C MET A 1 9.80 36.40 1.04
N LEU A 2 10.57 36.21 2.13
CA LEU A 2 11.64 35.21 2.23
C LEU A 2 11.41 34.31 3.45
N GLY A 3 11.71 33.02 3.29
CA GLY A 3 12.15 32.14 4.37
C GLY A 3 11.16 31.86 5.51
N GLN A 4 10.29 30.86 5.32
CA GLN A 4 9.83 29.99 6.40
C GLN A 4 10.45 28.61 6.19
N ILE A 5 11.72 28.48 6.55
CA ILE A 5 12.37 27.18 6.74
C ILE A 5 11.92 26.70 8.11
N LEU A 6 11.00 25.73 8.16
CA LEU A 6 10.64 25.08 9.42
C LEU A 6 11.11 23.62 9.41
N SER A 7 12.17 23.39 10.16
CA SER A 7 12.80 22.10 10.39
C SER A 7 11.82 21.07 10.96
N PHE A 8 11.80 19.85 10.42
CA PHE A 8 11.23 18.69 11.10
C PHE A 8 12.17 17.49 11.04
N LEU A 9 13.01 17.40 12.07
CA LEU A 9 13.91 16.29 12.35
C LEU A 9 13.15 15.15 13.07
N LEU A 10 13.37 13.90 12.65
CA LEU A 10 12.89 12.64 13.30
C LEU A 10 11.35 12.46 13.36
N ASP A 11 10.77 11.27 13.17
CA ASP A 11 11.06 10.07 13.97
C ASP A 11 10.84 8.73 13.25
N LEU A 12 11.70 7.80 13.65
CA LEU A 12 11.55 6.35 13.62
C LEU A 12 10.73 5.91 14.87
N LEU A 13 10.01 4.79 14.76
CA LEU A 13 9.24 4.06 15.81
C LEU A 13 7.72 4.21 15.77
N LEU A 14 7.07 3.17 15.24
CA LEU A 14 5.98 2.45 15.92
C LEU A 14 5.78 1.08 15.26
N SER A 15 6.82 0.24 15.34
CA SER A 15 6.71 -1.20 15.14
C SER A 15 7.39 -1.89 16.31
N GLY A 16 6.69 -2.85 16.93
CA GLY A 16 7.22 -3.66 18.03
C GLY A 16 6.72 -3.26 19.43
N ASN A 17 5.62 -3.89 19.87
CA ASN A 17 5.60 -4.84 21.01
C ASN A 17 4.22 -4.87 21.71
N LYS A 18 3.29 -5.67 21.17
CA LYS A 18 2.02 -5.95 21.84
C LYS A 18 2.18 -7.21 22.71
N LYS A 19 2.53 -7.04 23.99
CA LYS A 19 2.52 -8.17 24.95
C LYS A 19 1.09 -8.70 25.11
N SER A 20 0.92 -10.01 24.98
CA SER A 20 -0.35 -10.70 25.15
C SER A 20 -0.76 -10.78 26.61
N GLY A 21 -1.85 -10.10 27.00
CA GLY A 21 -2.53 -10.34 28.26
C GLY A 21 -3.38 -11.61 28.17
N LYS A 22 -2.94 -12.71 28.78
CA LYS A 22 -3.67 -13.99 28.79
C LYS A 22 -4.68 -13.98 29.94
N GLY A 23 -5.90 -13.52 29.66
CA GLY A 23 -7.01 -13.53 30.63
C GLY A 23 -7.49 -14.96 30.94
N THR A 24 -7.47 -15.33 32.21
CA THR A 24 -8.02 -16.59 32.72
C THR A 24 -9.54 -16.49 32.87
N ARG A 25 -10.25 -17.57 32.51
CA ARG A 25 -11.53 -17.95 33.13
C ARG A 25 -11.83 -19.42 32.89
N SER A 26 -11.76 -20.19 33.96
CA SER A 26 -12.30 -21.54 34.06
C SER A 26 -13.81 -21.49 34.23
N ASN A 27 -14.53 -22.48 33.70
CA ASN A 27 -15.65 -23.05 34.43
C ASN A 27 -15.82 -24.54 34.09
N GLN A 28 -16.10 -25.35 35.10
CA GLN A 28 -16.35 -26.79 35.03
C GLN A 28 -17.75 -27.08 35.57
N GLY A 29 -18.29 -28.24 35.20
CA GLY A 29 -19.55 -28.80 35.68
C GLY A 29 -20.75 -28.55 34.74
N ASP A 30 -21.67 -29.49 34.51
CA ASP A 30 -21.69 -30.93 34.88
C ASP A 30 -22.58 -31.73 33.91
N THR A 31 -22.27 -33.02 33.74
CA THR A 31 -23.10 -34.08 33.11
C THR A 31 -24.09 -34.69 34.15
N PRO A 32 -25.15 -35.50 33.83
CA PRO A 32 -25.15 -36.59 32.82
C PRO A 32 -26.52 -37.04 32.20
N SER A 33 -26.50 -38.24 31.57
CA SER A 33 -27.63 -39.11 31.15
C SER A 33 -28.35 -38.80 29.81
N ALA A 34 -28.81 -39.78 29.00
CA ALA A 34 -28.59 -41.24 29.01
C ALA A 34 -28.89 -41.97 27.66
N ARG A 35 -28.04 -42.97 27.34
CA ARG A 35 -28.36 -44.34 26.85
C ARG A 35 -29.49 -44.64 25.83
N SER A 36 -29.10 -45.13 24.64
CA SER A 36 -29.75 -46.25 23.89
C SER A 36 -28.88 -46.67 22.68
N ARG A 37 -28.93 -47.88 22.08
CA ARG A 37 -28.73 -49.29 22.49
C ARG A 37 -28.82 -50.15 21.19
N ARG A 38 -27.79 -50.98 20.88
CA ARG A 38 -27.78 -52.11 19.89
C ARG A 38 -27.90 -51.69 18.40
N GLY A 39 -27.33 -52.35 17.38
CA GLY A 39 -26.42 -53.50 17.16
C GLY A 39 -25.95 -53.48 15.68
N GLY A 40 -25.15 -54.38 15.08
CA GLY A 40 -24.50 -55.65 15.49
C GLY A 40 -23.42 -56.08 14.45
N GLY A 41 -23.05 -57.37 14.36
CA GLY A 41 -22.09 -57.93 13.35
C GLY A 41 -22.72 -59.05 12.48
N PRO A 42 -21.94 -59.86 11.70
CA PRO A 42 -20.48 -60.05 11.74
C PRO A 42 -19.73 -60.11 10.37
N GLN A 43 -18.39 -60.19 10.44
CA GLN A 43 -17.44 -60.67 9.40
C GLN A 43 -17.35 -62.24 9.42
N PRO A 44 -16.50 -63.01 8.66
CA PRO A 44 -15.29 -62.62 7.87
C PRO A 44 -14.97 -63.41 6.57
N ARG A 45 -13.90 -62.98 5.85
CA ARG A 45 -12.77 -63.87 5.47
C ARG A 45 -11.53 -63.10 5.00
N LEU A 46 -10.37 -63.51 5.51
CA LEU A 46 -9.02 -63.09 5.08
C LEU A 46 -8.42 -64.14 4.14
N ARG A 47 -7.55 -63.76 3.18
CA ARG A 47 -6.12 -64.19 3.10
C ARG A 47 -5.34 -63.55 1.93
N ALA A 48 -4.03 -63.39 2.16
CA ALA A 48 -2.90 -63.25 1.20
C ALA A 48 -2.61 -61.89 0.51
N GLN A 49 -1.53 -61.26 0.97
CA GLN A 49 -0.55 -60.47 0.19
C GLN A 49 0.60 -61.43 -0.28
N PRO A 50 1.69 -61.02 -0.98
CA PRO A 50 2.09 -59.68 -1.48
C PRO A 50 2.56 -59.62 -2.97
N GLY A 51 2.85 -58.42 -3.49
CA GLY A 51 3.53 -58.26 -4.80
C GLY A 51 3.65 -56.81 -5.32
N ASN A 52 4.86 -56.25 -5.32
CA ASN A 52 5.19 -54.85 -5.66
C ASN A 52 4.79 -54.39 -7.08
N GLY A 53 4.35 -53.12 -7.24
CA GLY A 53 4.21 -52.48 -8.57
C GLY A 53 3.79 -51.00 -8.53
N ARG A 54 4.77 -50.08 -8.68
CA ARG A 54 4.66 -48.61 -8.88
C ARG A 54 3.27 -48.04 -9.24
N ALA A 55 2.72 -47.18 -8.37
CA ALA A 55 1.69 -46.22 -8.74
C ALA A 55 2.32 -44.88 -9.20
N GLN A 56 1.83 -44.32 -10.31
CA GLN A 56 2.11 -42.94 -10.72
C GLN A 56 0.96 -42.04 -10.24
N ALA A 57 1.28 -40.92 -9.60
CA ALA A 57 0.29 -39.92 -9.16
C ALA A 57 0.22 -38.75 -10.16
N PRO A 58 -0.95 -38.14 -10.39
CA PRO A 58 -1.08 -36.99 -11.28
C PRO A 58 -0.41 -35.74 -10.69
N GLN A 59 0.27 -34.96 -11.53
CA GLN A 59 0.92 -33.71 -11.15
C GLN A 59 -0.10 -32.58 -11.03
N SER A 60 -0.48 -32.23 -9.81
CA SER A 60 -1.16 -30.95 -9.52
C SER A 60 -0.15 -29.81 -9.60
N THR A 61 -0.41 -28.82 -10.47
CA THR A 61 0.44 -27.65 -10.68
C THR A 61 0.49 -26.74 -9.45
N SER A 62 1.57 -26.83 -8.68
CA SER A 62 1.86 -25.92 -7.56
C SER A 62 2.37 -24.57 -8.06
N GLN A 63 1.46 -23.69 -8.51
CA GLN A 63 1.84 -22.33 -8.88
C GLN A 63 2.19 -21.50 -7.63
N SER A 64 3.46 -21.09 -7.61
CA SER A 64 4.16 -20.21 -6.68
C SER A 64 3.30 -19.28 -5.82
N ARG A 65 3.11 -19.64 -4.55
CA ARG A 65 2.76 -18.66 -3.49
C ARG A 65 4.04 -17.92 -3.09
N ASN A 66 4.37 -16.86 -3.82
CA ASN A 66 5.50 -15.99 -3.47
C ASN A 66 5.14 -15.09 -2.28
N ASN A 67 5.05 -15.70 -1.11
CA ASN A 67 4.94 -15.02 0.17
C ASN A 67 6.31 -14.43 0.54
N SER A 68 6.69 -13.33 -0.11
CA SER A 68 7.95 -12.63 0.15
C SER A 68 8.00 -12.11 1.58
N THR A 69 8.72 -12.86 2.41
CA THR A 69 8.94 -12.60 3.82
C THR A 69 9.60 -11.25 4.05
N ASN A 70 9.08 -10.54 5.05
CA ASN A 70 9.72 -9.41 5.70
C ASN A 70 11.19 -9.72 6.08
N THR A 71 12.14 -9.22 5.28
CA THR A 71 13.59 -9.31 5.55
C THR A 71 14.23 -7.94 5.38
N GLY A 72 14.78 -7.41 6.47
CA GLY A 72 15.74 -6.32 6.41
C GLY A 72 17.10 -6.83 5.95
N SER A 73 17.36 -6.75 4.65
CA SER A 73 18.66 -7.00 4.01
C SER A 73 19.12 -5.65 3.42
N ARG A 74 20.27 -5.04 3.71
CA ARG A 74 21.68 -5.52 3.76
C ARG A 74 22.28 -6.01 2.46
N ASP A 75 21.49 -6.04 1.39
CA ASP A 75 21.96 -5.99 0.01
C ASP A 75 21.37 -4.72 -0.62
N GLY A 76 22.18 -3.94 -1.32
CA GLY A 76 21.85 -2.59 -1.78
C GLY A 76 20.90 -2.54 -2.98
N VAL A 77 19.75 -3.21 -2.89
CA VAL A 77 18.70 -3.13 -3.93
C VAL A 77 18.05 -1.75 -3.87
N GLU A 78 18.40 -0.90 -4.83
CA GLU A 78 17.84 0.45 -4.97
C GLU A 78 16.31 0.38 -5.11
N SER A 79 15.60 1.30 -4.45
CA SER A 79 14.14 1.34 -4.57
C SER A 79 13.73 1.96 -5.91
N PRO A 80 12.73 1.42 -6.63
CA PRO A 80 12.13 2.13 -7.77
C PRO A 80 11.73 3.56 -7.38
N GLY A 81 12.06 4.50 -8.26
CA GLY A 81 11.90 5.94 -8.01
C GLY A 81 13.00 6.59 -7.15
N GLN A 82 14.02 5.86 -6.70
CA GLN A 82 15.09 6.43 -5.86
C GLN A 82 16.16 7.17 -6.66
N TYR A 83 16.67 6.56 -7.75
CA TYR A 83 17.74 7.11 -8.59
C TYR A 83 17.47 6.88 -10.09
N GLY A 84 18.34 7.42 -10.94
CA GLY A 84 18.31 7.23 -12.39
C GLY A 84 17.17 7.97 -13.11
N PRO A 85 16.89 7.64 -14.39
CA PRO A 85 15.87 8.32 -15.20
C PRO A 85 14.45 8.20 -14.65
N GLY A 86 14.17 7.13 -13.92
CA GLY A 86 12.88 6.87 -13.27
C GLY A 86 12.67 7.59 -11.92
N ALA A 87 13.67 8.32 -11.42
CA ALA A 87 13.64 8.93 -10.09
C ALA A 87 12.42 9.84 -9.87
N THR A 88 11.75 9.61 -8.74
CA THR A 88 10.68 10.47 -8.25
C THR A 88 11.29 11.76 -7.70
N ARG A 89 10.90 12.89 -8.28
CA ARG A 89 11.43 14.21 -7.95
C ARG A 89 10.32 15.22 -7.72
N GLU A 90 10.64 16.36 -7.12
CA GLU A 90 9.73 17.49 -7.08
C GLU A 90 9.56 18.11 -8.48
N LEU A 91 8.34 18.59 -8.75
CA LEU A 91 8.05 19.46 -9.88
C LEU A 91 8.34 20.92 -9.49
N THR A 92 8.90 21.66 -10.44
CA THR A 92 9.04 23.12 -10.31
C THR A 92 7.67 23.80 -10.42
N ALA A 93 7.53 25.01 -9.86
CA ALA A 93 6.29 25.79 -9.97
C ALA A 93 5.85 26.03 -11.43
N ALA A 94 6.80 26.13 -12.37
CA ALA A 94 6.53 26.26 -13.79
C ALA A 94 5.94 24.98 -14.41
N GLU A 95 6.44 23.81 -14.02
CA GLU A 95 5.86 22.52 -14.44
C GLU A 95 4.47 22.31 -13.80
N ILE A 96 4.31 22.63 -12.52
CA ILE A 96 3.01 22.56 -11.81
C ILE A 96 1.96 23.42 -12.52
N ALA A 97 2.34 24.60 -13.03
CA ALA A 97 1.45 25.49 -13.77
C ALA A 97 1.00 24.97 -15.15
N GLN A 98 1.62 23.90 -15.67
CA GLN A 98 1.16 23.23 -16.89
C GLN A 98 0.26 22.03 -16.60
N LEU A 99 0.23 21.53 -15.36
CA LEU A 99 -0.59 20.38 -14.98
C LEU A 99 -2.08 20.69 -15.14
N THR A 100 -2.79 19.77 -15.79
CA THR A 100 -4.24 19.77 -15.90
C THR A 100 -4.75 18.56 -15.11
N PRO A 101 -5.27 18.75 -13.89
CA PRO A 101 -5.78 17.64 -13.09
C PRO A 101 -6.97 16.93 -13.76
N SER A 102 -7.03 15.61 -13.63
CA SER A 102 -8.10 14.77 -14.19
C SER A 102 -8.42 13.62 -13.23
N TYR A 103 -9.64 13.06 -13.34
CA TYR A 103 -9.99 11.81 -12.69
C TYR A 103 -10.23 10.77 -13.78
N ASP A 104 -9.31 9.82 -13.91
CA ASP A 104 -9.31 8.76 -14.92
C ASP A 104 -8.51 7.55 -14.41
N PRO A 105 -8.95 6.92 -13.30
CA PRO A 105 -8.23 5.79 -12.69
C PRO A 105 -8.43 4.53 -13.53
N ASN A 106 -7.33 3.82 -13.76
CA ASN A 106 -7.27 2.64 -14.61
C ASN A 106 -6.13 1.73 -14.11
N PRO A 107 -6.43 0.74 -13.24
CA PRO A 107 -5.40 -0.04 -12.56
C PRO A 107 -4.85 -1.13 -13.48
N ASP A 108 -3.99 -0.75 -14.42
CA ASP A 108 -3.40 -1.61 -15.45
C ASP A 108 -1.91 -1.93 -15.25
N GLY A 109 -1.27 -1.30 -14.28
CA GLY A 109 0.16 -1.38 -14.00
C GLY A 109 0.85 -0.02 -13.98
N ASP A 110 0.26 1.01 -14.61
CA ASP A 110 0.77 2.37 -14.64
C ASP A 110 0.09 3.30 -13.59
N PRO A 111 0.78 4.37 -13.12
CA PRO A 111 0.25 5.24 -12.08
C PRO A 111 -0.74 6.29 -12.62
N ASP A 112 -2.05 6.05 -12.52
CA ASP A 112 -3.08 6.88 -13.18
C ASP A 112 -3.85 7.90 -12.28
N PRO A 113 -4.37 9.02 -12.84
CA PRO A 113 -5.03 10.08 -12.06
C PRO A 113 -6.29 9.63 -11.32
N GLY A 114 -6.27 9.75 -9.99
CA GLY A 114 -7.28 9.17 -9.10
C GLY A 114 -6.76 7.99 -8.29
N GLU A 115 -5.58 7.45 -8.61
CA GLU A 115 -4.97 6.33 -7.86
C GLU A 115 -4.01 6.77 -6.77
N ILE A 116 -3.90 5.93 -5.73
CA ILE A 116 -2.95 6.06 -4.63
C ILE A 116 -1.90 4.96 -4.77
N VAL A 117 -0.80 5.30 -5.44
CA VAL A 117 0.34 4.42 -5.70
C VAL A 117 1.39 4.53 -4.61
N TRP A 118 2.34 3.59 -4.54
CA TRP A 118 3.50 3.73 -3.66
C TRP A 118 4.80 3.86 -4.44
N THR A 119 5.62 4.80 -4.03
CA THR A 119 6.91 5.15 -4.64
C THR A 119 7.88 5.62 -3.57
N TRP A 120 9.16 5.62 -3.91
CA TRP A 120 10.14 6.40 -3.17
C TRP A 120 9.78 7.89 -3.20
N VAL A 121 9.76 8.55 -2.03
CA VAL A 121 9.61 10.00 -1.92
C VAL A 121 10.87 10.58 -1.28
N PRO A 122 11.65 11.42 -2.00
CA PRO A 122 12.84 12.05 -1.45
C PRO A 122 12.49 13.01 -0.30
N TYR A 123 13.40 13.17 0.64
CA TYR A 123 13.30 14.23 1.65
C TYR A 123 13.59 15.61 1.02
N ALA A 124 13.17 16.69 1.68
CA ALA A 124 13.22 18.05 1.12
C ALA A 124 14.66 18.57 0.95
N GLU A 125 15.60 17.99 1.70
CA GLU A 125 17.04 18.21 1.61
C GLU A 125 17.63 17.73 0.27
N ASN A 126 16.92 16.85 -0.46
CA ASN A 126 17.34 16.29 -1.75
C ASN A 126 18.74 15.62 -1.73
N ASP A 127 19.16 15.13 -0.56
CA ASP A 127 20.47 14.49 -0.31
C ASP A 127 20.53 12.99 -0.68
N GLY A 128 19.62 12.55 -1.55
CA GLY A 128 19.45 11.15 -1.93
C GLY A 128 18.76 10.26 -0.89
N ARG A 129 18.43 10.77 0.32
CA ARG A 129 17.58 10.08 1.29
C ARG A 129 16.10 10.33 1.00
N GLY A 130 15.28 9.42 1.48
CA GLY A 130 13.84 9.41 1.25
C GLY A 130 13.18 8.29 2.03
N LYS A 131 11.88 8.08 1.76
CA LYS A 131 11.14 6.91 2.26
C LYS A 131 10.06 6.52 1.26
N ASP A 132 9.70 5.24 1.26
CA ASP A 132 8.51 4.73 0.58
C ASP A 132 7.25 5.38 1.16
N ARG A 133 6.37 5.90 0.30
CA ARG A 133 5.10 6.52 0.72
C ARG A 133 3.96 6.25 -0.27
N PRO A 134 2.70 6.24 0.19
CA PRO A 134 1.54 6.44 -0.67
C PRO A 134 1.56 7.86 -1.27
N VAL A 135 1.20 7.97 -2.54
CA VAL A 135 1.07 9.22 -3.30
C VAL A 135 -0.24 9.18 -4.08
N LEU A 136 -1.11 10.18 -3.91
CA LEU A 136 -2.27 10.36 -4.76
C LEU A 136 -1.83 10.99 -6.09
N ILE A 137 -2.07 10.31 -7.20
CA ILE A 137 -1.84 10.82 -8.55
C ILE A 137 -3.00 11.73 -8.96
N ILE A 138 -2.67 12.90 -9.53
CA ILE A 138 -3.62 13.98 -9.84
C ILE A 138 -3.69 14.37 -11.32
N ALA A 139 -2.64 14.11 -12.10
CA ALA A 139 -2.55 14.53 -13.51
C ALA A 139 -1.51 13.70 -14.29
N ARG A 140 -1.68 13.53 -15.60
CA ARG A 140 -0.67 12.93 -16.50
C ARG A 140 0.37 13.97 -16.97
N ILE A 141 1.60 13.52 -17.23
CA ILE A 141 2.72 14.33 -17.77
C ILE A 141 3.32 13.58 -18.97
N GLY A 142 2.76 13.81 -20.17
CA GLY A 142 3.10 13.03 -21.35
C GLY A 142 2.70 11.56 -21.18
N ASN A 143 3.48 10.64 -21.77
CA ASN A 143 3.10 9.23 -21.93
C ASN A 143 3.84 8.27 -20.97
N GLY A 144 4.59 8.77 -19.98
CA GLY A 144 5.42 7.92 -19.10
C GLY A 144 5.76 8.56 -17.76
N ALA A 145 4.96 9.53 -17.34
CA ALA A 145 5.06 10.16 -16.04
C ALA A 145 3.72 10.78 -15.62
N THR A 146 3.52 10.92 -14.33
CA THR A 146 2.37 11.57 -13.73
C THR A 146 2.78 12.50 -12.59
N ALA A 147 1.87 13.39 -12.19
CA ALA A 147 2.01 14.27 -11.03
C ALA A 147 1.23 13.69 -9.85
N GLY A 148 1.78 13.79 -8.64
CA GLY A 148 1.06 13.39 -7.44
C GLY A 148 1.58 14.04 -6.15
N CYS A 149 0.80 13.94 -5.07
CA CYS A 149 1.15 14.47 -3.75
C CYS A 149 1.17 13.36 -2.70
N TYR A 150 2.25 13.29 -1.91
CA TYR A 150 2.41 12.22 -0.92
C TYR A 150 1.43 12.39 0.24
N LEU A 151 1.05 11.26 0.86
CA LEU A 151 0.14 11.24 2.00
C LEU A 151 0.88 11.10 3.34
N SER A 152 0.19 11.50 4.40
CA SER A 152 0.56 11.34 5.81
C SER A 152 -0.65 10.84 6.58
N THR A 153 -0.47 9.95 7.56
CA THR A 153 -1.53 9.60 8.53
C THR A 153 -1.45 10.46 9.79
N LYS A 154 -0.61 11.51 9.79
CA LYS A 154 -0.59 12.59 10.77
C LYS A 154 -1.22 13.81 10.11
N GLU A 155 -2.19 14.42 10.78
CA GLU A 155 -2.72 15.72 10.41
C GLU A 155 -1.63 16.80 10.60
N HIS A 156 -1.52 17.70 9.63
CA HIS A 156 -0.66 18.87 9.69
C HIS A 156 -1.45 20.08 9.19
N ARG A 157 -1.15 21.29 9.70
CA ARG A 157 -1.80 22.52 9.26
C ARG A 157 -1.67 22.67 7.73
N GLY A 158 -2.79 22.80 7.05
CA GLY A 158 -2.84 22.99 5.59
C GLY A 158 -2.82 21.70 4.78
N PHE A 159 -2.61 20.52 5.40
CA PHE A 159 -2.77 19.26 4.69
C PHE A 159 -4.27 18.97 4.46
N ILE A 160 -4.55 18.22 3.39
CA ILE A 160 -5.91 18.04 2.89
C ILE A 160 -6.36 16.60 3.19
N SER A 161 -7.39 16.41 4.01
CA SER A 161 -7.94 15.06 4.25
C SER A 161 -8.50 14.47 2.96
N ILE A 162 -8.11 13.21 2.68
CA ILE A 162 -8.68 12.38 1.62
C ILE A 162 -9.54 11.24 2.17
N GLY A 163 -9.74 11.17 3.49
CA GLY A 163 -10.39 10.06 4.17
C GLY A 163 -9.46 8.85 4.37
N SER A 164 -10.04 7.65 4.47
CA SER A 164 -9.34 6.38 4.65
C SER A 164 -9.72 5.37 3.57
N GLY A 165 -8.90 4.33 3.39
CA GLY A 165 -9.14 3.27 2.42
C GLY A 165 -8.00 2.26 2.36
N ALA A 166 -8.07 1.33 1.40
CA ALA A 166 -7.23 0.13 1.35
C ALA A 166 -5.72 0.40 1.20
N TRP A 167 -5.31 1.61 0.79
CA TRP A 167 -3.91 2.02 0.71
C TRP A 167 -3.18 2.04 2.06
N ASP A 168 -3.91 2.19 3.17
CA ASP A 168 -3.41 2.00 4.52
C ASP A 168 -4.03 0.75 5.15
N ALA A 169 -3.21 -0.26 5.44
CA ALA A 169 -3.68 -1.52 6.03
C ALA A 169 -4.29 -1.38 7.44
N GLN A 170 -4.13 -0.22 8.09
CA GLN A 170 -4.77 0.11 9.36
C GLN A 170 -6.09 0.90 9.19
N GLY A 171 -6.47 1.26 7.96
CA GLY A 171 -7.69 2.02 7.65
C GLY A 171 -7.72 3.43 8.26
N ARG A 172 -6.56 4.04 8.52
CA ARG A 172 -6.49 5.37 9.14
C ARG A 172 -6.81 6.46 8.13
N GLU A 173 -7.31 7.58 8.65
CA GLU A 173 -7.43 8.80 7.87
C GLU A 173 -6.04 9.23 7.34
N SER A 174 -6.04 9.64 6.08
CA SER A 174 -4.86 10.05 5.33
C SER A 174 -5.03 11.48 4.82
N PHE A 175 -3.95 12.23 4.90
CA PHE A 175 -3.88 13.65 4.59
C PHE A 175 -2.84 13.86 3.49
N LEU A 176 -3.27 14.47 2.38
CA LEU A 176 -2.42 14.86 1.25
C LEU A 176 -1.60 16.10 1.62
N SER A 177 -0.28 16.04 1.39
CA SER A 177 0.61 17.20 1.51
C SER A 177 0.55 18.06 0.25
N PRO A 178 0.05 19.32 0.32
CA PRO A 178 -0.05 20.17 -0.87
C PRO A 178 1.28 20.86 -1.21
N GLU A 179 2.27 20.83 -0.33
CA GLU A 179 3.48 21.66 -0.43
C GLU A 179 4.42 21.19 -1.53
N ARG A 180 4.47 19.88 -1.78
CA ARG A 180 5.41 19.24 -2.72
C ARG A 180 4.62 18.37 -3.71
N VAL A 181 4.53 18.84 -4.95
CA VAL A 181 3.99 18.03 -6.06
C VAL A 181 5.16 17.26 -6.68
N LEU A 182 5.02 15.94 -6.78
CA LEU A 182 6.04 15.02 -7.24
C LEU A 182 5.78 14.61 -8.69
N ARG A 183 6.83 14.51 -9.50
CA ARG A 183 6.83 13.74 -10.75
C ARG A 183 7.16 12.30 -10.42
N ILE A 184 6.30 11.39 -10.84
CA ILE A 184 6.50 9.94 -10.76
C ILE A 184 6.59 9.42 -12.20
N THR A 185 7.46 8.44 -12.45
CA THR A 185 7.49 7.69 -13.71
C THR A 185 6.85 6.33 -13.51
N ASN A 186 6.41 5.70 -14.60
CA ASN A 186 5.82 4.36 -14.56
C ASN A 186 6.80 3.36 -13.90
N ASP A 187 8.05 3.34 -14.38
CA ASP A 187 9.16 2.54 -13.80
C ASP A 187 9.59 2.99 -12.38
N GLY A 188 9.16 4.17 -11.93
CA GLY A 188 9.45 4.72 -10.60
C GLY A 188 8.46 4.29 -9.51
N MET A 189 7.39 3.59 -9.89
CA MET A 189 6.39 3.04 -8.98
C MET A 189 6.87 1.70 -8.39
N ARG A 190 6.49 1.40 -7.14
CA ARG A 190 6.83 0.14 -6.44
C ARG A 190 5.69 -0.87 -6.35
N ARG A 191 4.44 -0.40 -6.38
CA ARG A 191 3.23 -1.22 -6.45
C ARG A 191 2.08 -0.44 -7.06
N GLU A 192 1.24 -1.16 -7.78
CA GLU A 192 -0.06 -0.73 -8.30
C GLU A 192 -0.91 -0.03 -7.23
N GLY A 193 -1.73 0.92 -7.70
CA GLY A 193 -2.46 1.83 -6.84
C GLY A 193 -3.72 1.23 -6.22
N HIS A 194 -4.28 1.99 -5.28
CA HIS A 194 -5.70 1.88 -4.92
C HIS A 194 -6.45 3.07 -5.48
N VAL A 195 -7.58 2.84 -6.16
CA VAL A 195 -8.44 3.92 -6.64
C VAL A 195 -9.05 4.67 -5.45
N LEU A 196 -8.91 6.01 -5.45
CA LEU A 196 -9.65 6.90 -4.56
C LEU A 196 -11.00 7.25 -5.20
N ASP A 197 -12.06 7.31 -4.42
CA ASP A 197 -13.37 7.72 -4.91
C ASP A 197 -13.35 9.14 -5.51
N ALA A 198 -14.11 9.35 -6.60
CA ALA A 198 -14.16 10.60 -7.35
C ALA A 198 -14.51 11.84 -6.49
N ALA A 199 -15.32 11.68 -5.44
CA ALA A 199 -15.75 12.78 -4.58
C ALA A 199 -14.65 13.27 -3.61
N PRO A 200 -13.98 12.41 -2.80
CA PRO A 200 -12.74 12.75 -2.13
C PRO A 200 -11.67 13.33 -3.06
N PHE A 201 -11.44 12.71 -4.23
CA PHE A 201 -10.47 13.19 -5.22
C PHE A 201 -10.76 14.63 -5.65
N SER A 202 -12.00 14.92 -6.08
CA SER A 202 -12.41 16.24 -6.55
C SER A 202 -12.24 17.31 -5.47
N ARG A 203 -12.56 16.99 -4.21
CA ARG A 203 -12.31 17.90 -3.06
C ARG A 203 -10.82 18.13 -2.84
N ALA A 204 -10.00 17.09 -2.96
CA ALA A 204 -8.56 17.19 -2.76
C ALA A 204 -7.90 18.09 -3.82
N VAL A 205 -8.22 17.89 -5.10
CA VAL A 205 -7.73 18.73 -6.21
C VAL A 205 -8.20 20.18 -6.07
N ALA A 206 -9.46 20.42 -5.72
CA ALA A 206 -9.99 21.78 -5.54
C ALA A 206 -9.34 22.54 -4.37
N GLN A 207 -8.89 21.84 -3.32
CA GLN A 207 -8.10 22.45 -2.25
C GLN A 207 -6.63 22.63 -2.65
N LEU A 208 -6.04 21.67 -3.36
CA LEU A 208 -4.67 21.75 -3.86
C LEU A 208 -4.49 22.93 -4.82
N ALA A 209 -5.47 23.21 -5.68
CA ALA A 209 -5.46 24.37 -6.60
C ALA A 209 -5.50 25.74 -5.88
N ARG A 210 -5.74 25.78 -4.56
CA ARG A 210 -5.61 27.00 -3.74
C ARG A 210 -4.21 27.15 -3.13
N ALA A 211 -3.45 26.07 -3.05
CA ALA A 211 -2.09 26.03 -2.48
C ALA A 211 -1.00 25.99 -3.56
N GLN A 212 -1.33 25.51 -4.77
CA GLN A 212 -0.41 25.33 -5.90
C GLN A 212 -0.96 26.00 -7.17
N PRO A 213 -0.10 26.47 -8.10
CA PRO A 213 -0.51 27.23 -9.28
C PRO A 213 -1.10 26.37 -10.42
N LEU A 214 -1.93 25.37 -10.10
CA LEU A 214 -2.51 24.42 -11.05
C LEU A 214 -3.37 25.10 -12.14
N ARG A 215 -3.38 24.52 -13.34
CA ARG A 215 -4.21 25.02 -14.45
C ARG A 215 -5.66 24.53 -14.28
N GLY A 216 -6.63 25.44 -14.43
CA GLY A 216 -8.01 25.07 -14.74
C GLY A 216 -9.06 25.09 -13.62
N GLN A 217 -8.90 25.88 -12.54
CA GLN A 217 -10.02 26.23 -11.63
C GLN A 217 -10.02 27.74 -11.30
N ARG A 218 -10.48 28.55 -12.26
CA ARG A 218 -10.87 29.96 -12.08
C ARG A 218 -12.31 30.13 -12.56
#